data_AF-A0A2V7L4F7-F1
#
_entry.id   AF-A0A2V7L4F7-F1
#
_cell.length_a   1.000
_cell.length_b   1.000
_cell.length_c   1.000
_cell.angle_alpha   90.00
_cell.angle_beta   90.00
_cell.angle_gamma   90.00
#
_symmetry.space_group_name_H-M   'P 1'
#
loop_
_entity.id
_entity.type
_entity.pdbx_description
1 polymer ?
#
loop_
_entity_poly.entity_id
_entity_poly.type
_entity_poly.pdbx_seq_one_letter_code
_entity_poly.pdbx_strand_id
1 'polypeptide(L)'
;MATVQVRYIVHDVGGGRSMPDGRKPEPGGWNRFAIEVPDLAATVEALRKAGARFRNEIVTGVGGKQILLEDPSGNPIELFEPTISEARLKGESPR
;
A
#
# COMPACT_ATOMS: atom_id res chain seq x y z
N MET A 1 -1.58 -21.30 5.19
CA MET A 1 -0.94 -19.99 5.44
C MET A 1 -1.28 -19.09 4.27
N ALA A 2 -1.81 -17.89 4.49
CA ALA A 2 -2.05 -16.94 3.42
C ALA A 2 -0.76 -16.18 3.11
N THR A 3 -0.39 -16.08 1.83
CA THR A 3 0.78 -15.32 1.39
C THR A 3 0.40 -13.84 1.29
N VAL A 4 1.17 -12.97 1.94
CA VAL A 4 1.06 -11.51 1.79
C VAL A 4 2.10 -11.06 0.78
N GLN A 5 1.70 -10.36 -0.28
CA GLN A 5 2.61 -9.81 -1.29
C GLN A 5 2.71 -8.29 -1.10
N VAL A 6 3.94 -7.80 -0.96
CA VAL A 6 4.25 -6.37 -0.81
C VAL A 6 4.93 -5.89 -2.08
N ARG A 7 4.42 -4.81 -2.67
CA ARG A 7 5.07 -4.10 -3.76
C ARG A 7 5.52 -2.73 -3.27
N TYR A 8 6.81 -2.45 -3.43
CA TYR A 8 7.36 -1.12 -3.26
C TYR A 8 7.32 -0.39 -4.61
N ILE A 9 6.61 0.73 -4.67
CA ILE A 9 6.50 1.55 -5.87
C ILE A 9 7.38 2.78 -5.67
N VAL A 10 8.55 2.75 -6.30
CA VAL A 10 9.44 3.91 -6.42
C VAL A 10 9.04 4.66 -7.68
N HIS A 11 8.51 5.88 -7.51
CA HIS A 11 8.66 6.86 -8.59
C HIS A 11 10.11 7.31 -8.57
N ASP A 12 10.77 7.37 -9.74
CA ASP A 12 12.21 7.64 -9.89
C ASP A 12 12.70 8.68 -8.86
N VAL A 13 13.63 8.24 -7.98
CA VAL A 13 14.05 8.70 -6.62
C VAL A 13 13.46 8.00 -5.37
N GLY A 14 13.76 6.70 -5.21
CA GLY A 14 13.58 5.96 -3.96
C GLY A 14 14.89 5.80 -3.20
N GLY A 15 14.87 5.92 -1.87
CA GLY A 15 16.01 5.64 -0.99
C GLY A 15 16.64 6.83 -0.25
N GLY A 16 15.89 7.92 -0.02
CA GLY A 16 16.40 9.05 0.77
C GLY A 16 17.32 10.01 0.00
N ARG A 17 17.51 9.79 -1.30
CA ARG A 17 18.32 10.66 -2.16
C ARG A 17 17.56 11.98 -2.35
N SER A 18 18.22 13.11 -2.08
CA SER A 18 17.67 14.42 -2.45
C SER A 18 17.34 14.44 -3.93
N MET A 19 16.20 15.04 -4.26
CA MET A 19 15.86 15.33 -5.64
C MET A 19 16.96 16.18 -6.30
N PRO A 20 17.09 16.14 -7.64
CA PRO A 20 17.98 17.07 -8.37
C PRO A 20 17.70 18.55 -8.05
N ASP A 21 16.49 18.87 -7.59
CA ASP A 21 16.06 20.22 -7.15
C ASP A 21 16.31 20.50 -5.65
N GLY A 22 16.98 19.61 -4.92
CA GLY A 22 17.35 19.78 -3.52
C GLY A 22 16.26 19.45 -2.50
N ARG A 23 15.03 19.14 -2.93
CA ARG A 23 13.97 18.73 -2.00
C ARG A 23 14.33 17.43 -1.29
N LYS A 24 14.05 17.41 0.01
CA LYS A 24 14.23 16.23 0.86
C LYS A 24 12.91 15.45 0.93
N PRO A 25 12.95 14.12 1.07
CA PRO A 25 11.74 13.36 1.35
C PRO A 25 11.09 13.85 2.64
N GLU A 26 9.78 14.08 2.57
CA GLU A 26 8.96 14.45 3.71
C GLU A 26 7.94 13.34 4.00
N PRO A 27 7.51 13.18 5.26
CA PRO A 27 6.48 12.21 5.57
C PRO A 27 5.20 12.47 4.76
N GLY A 28 4.63 11.42 4.16
CA GLY A 28 3.30 11.47 3.52
C GLY A 28 3.23 11.69 2.00
N GLY A 29 4.34 11.82 1.29
CA GLY A 29 4.30 12.14 -0.16
C GLY A 29 5.11 11.27 -1.10
N TRP A 30 6.11 10.55 -0.61
CA TRP A 30 7.20 10.06 -1.49
C TRP A 30 7.25 8.54 -1.65
N ASN A 31 6.75 7.78 -0.66
CA ASN A 31 6.68 6.32 -0.74
C ASN A 31 5.25 5.87 -1.08
N ARG A 32 5.13 4.88 -1.97
CA ARG A 32 3.88 4.14 -2.18
C ARG A 32 4.13 2.65 -1.98
N PHE A 33 3.48 2.09 -0.96
CA PHE A 33 3.44 0.65 -0.71
C PHE A 33 2.06 0.14 -1.05
N ALA A 34 2.00 -0.97 -1.78
CA ALA A 34 0.78 -1.73 -1.96
C ALA A 34 0.97 -3.12 -1.35
N ILE A 35 -0.02 -3.57 -0.55
CA ILE A 35 -0.03 -4.86 0.11
C ILE A 35 -1.29 -5.60 -0.31
N GLU A 36 -1.10 -6.74 -0.98
CA GLU A 36 -2.19 -7.65 -1.31
C GLU A 36 -2.60 -8.44 -0.07
N VAL A 37 -3.90 -8.41 0.24
CA VAL A 37 -4.51 -9.15 1.35
C VAL A 37 -5.65 -10.03 0.83
N PRO A 38 -5.84 -11.23 1.41
CA PRO A 38 -6.84 -12.18 0.92
C PRO A 38 -8.29 -11.80 1.30
N ASP A 39 -8.46 -10.99 2.35
CA ASP A 39 -9.75 -10.48 2.82
C ASP A 39 -9.53 -9.06 3.36
N LEU A 40 -9.94 -8.05 2.58
CA LEU A 40 -9.73 -6.66 2.94
C LEU A 40 -10.62 -6.26 4.11
N ALA A 41 -11.86 -6.73 4.16
CA ALA A 41 -12.82 -6.33 5.20
C ALA A 41 -12.36 -6.84 6.58
N ALA A 42 -11.96 -8.11 6.68
CA ALA A 42 -11.43 -8.67 7.91
C ALA A 42 -10.12 -7.98 8.34
N THR A 43 -9.25 -7.66 7.38
CA THR A 43 -8.00 -6.95 7.65
C THR A 43 -8.25 -5.53 8.18
N VAL A 44 -9.17 -4.79 7.55
CA VAL A 44 -9.55 -3.43 7.97
C VAL A 44 -10.16 -3.46 9.37
N GLU A 45 -11.06 -4.39 9.65
CA GLU A 45 -11.66 -4.57 10.98
C GLU A 45 -10.60 -4.81 12.06
N ALA A 46 -9.65 -5.72 11.80
CA ALA A 46 -8.57 -6.01 12.73
C ALA A 46 -7.67 -4.78 12.97
N LEU A 47 -7.32 -4.06 11.91
CA LEU A 47 -6.48 -2.87 12.00
C LEU A 47 -7.18 -1.70 12.69
N ARG A 48 -8.48 -1.48 12.44
CA ARG A 48 -9.28 -0.47 13.15
C ARG A 48 -9.31 -0.77 14.65
N LYS A 49 -9.50 -2.04 15.04
CA LYS A 49 -9.43 -2.46 16.46
C LYS A 49 -8.07 -2.24 17.09
N ALA A 50 -7.00 -2.30 16.29
CA ALA A 50 -5.64 -1.98 16.72
C ALA A 50 -5.31 -0.47 16.74
N GLY A 51 -6.28 0.41 16.42
CA GLY A 51 -6.10 1.87 16.45
C GLY A 51 -5.51 2.47 15.17
N ALA A 52 -5.47 1.70 14.08
CA ALA A 52 -4.99 2.20 12.79
C ALA A 52 -5.94 3.26 12.20
N ARG A 53 -5.37 4.25 11.50
CA ARG A 53 -6.13 5.30 10.81
C ARG A 53 -6.21 5.01 9.32
N PHE A 54 -7.38 5.27 8.74
CA PHE A 54 -7.62 5.11 7.31
C PHE A 54 -8.01 6.46 6.71
N ARG A 55 -7.56 6.74 5.48
CA ARG A 55 -7.81 8.00 4.78
C ARG A 55 -9.14 8.03 4.03
N ASN A 56 -9.70 6.85 3.77
CA ASN A 56 -10.95 6.65 3.06
C ASN A 56 -11.60 5.35 3.53
N GLU A 57 -12.86 5.15 3.15
CA GLU A 57 -13.53 3.86 3.27
C GLU A 57 -13.16 2.93 2.11
N ILE A 58 -13.47 1.64 2.23
CA ILE A 58 -13.20 0.64 1.18
C ILE A 58 -13.85 1.08 -0.13
N VAL A 59 -13.05 1.14 -1.19
CA VAL A 59 -13.50 1.38 -2.56
C VAL A 59 -13.49 0.06 -3.32
N THR A 60 -14.58 -0.23 -4.03
CA THR A 60 -14.70 -1.41 -4.88
C THR A 60 -14.63 -1.00 -6.34
N GLY A 61 -13.73 -1.61 -7.10
CA GLY A 61 -13.58 -1.41 -8.54
C GLY A 61 -13.52 -2.73 -9.30
N VAL A 62 -13.28 -2.65 -10.61
CA VAL A 62 -13.23 -3.83 -11.50
C VAL A 62 -12.15 -4.82 -11.09
N GLY A 63 -10.99 -4.31 -10.65
CA GLY A 63 -9.83 -5.15 -10.29
C GLY A 63 -9.89 -5.75 -8.88
N GLY A 64 -10.75 -5.24 -7.99
CA GLY A 64 -10.78 -5.63 -6.59
C GLY A 64 -11.27 -4.55 -5.65
N LYS A 65 -10.94 -4.70 -4.37
CA LYS A 65 -11.25 -3.74 -3.30
C LYS A 65 -9.97 -3.10 -2.80
N GLN A 66 -10.01 -1.82 -2.43
CA GLN A 66 -8.85 -1.12 -1.90
C GLN A 66 -9.19 -0.09 -0.82
N ILE A 67 -8.21 0.22 0.02
CA ILE A 67 -8.28 1.28 1.05
C ILE A 67 -6.87 1.79 1.38
N LEU A 68 -6.75 3.07 1.77
CA LEU A 68 -5.49 3.66 2.21
C LEU A 68 -5.39 3.68 3.74
N LEU A 69 -4.47 2.88 4.27
CA LEU A 69 -3.99 2.90 5.64
C LEU A 69 -2.96 4.04 5.80
N GLU A 70 -2.98 4.72 6.93
CA GLU A 70 -1.97 5.71 7.31
C GLU A 70 -1.02 5.12 8.37
N ASP A 71 0.28 5.12 8.08
CA ASP A 71 1.31 4.77 9.06
C ASP A 71 1.52 5.89 10.10
N PRO A 72 2.25 5.64 11.21
CA PRO A 72 2.50 6.68 12.22
C PRO A 72 3.25 7.92 11.70
N SER A 73 3.95 7.81 10.57
CA SER A 73 4.63 8.93 9.90
C SER A 73 3.73 9.66 8.91
N GLY A 74 2.48 9.23 8.72
CA GLY A 74 1.58 9.83 7.73
C GLY A 74 1.80 9.33 6.31
N ASN A 75 2.53 8.24 6.08
CA ASN A 75 2.65 7.65 4.75
C ASN A 75 1.42 6.81 4.41
N PRO A 76 0.91 6.90 3.16
CA PRO A 76 -0.15 6.02 2.70
C PRO A 76 0.38 4.62 2.37
N ILE A 77 -0.28 3.61 2.92
CA ILE A 77 -0.13 2.19 2.56
C ILE A 77 -1.45 1.75 1.92
N GLU A 78 -1.39 1.31 0.67
CA GLU A 78 -2.55 0.73 -0.02
C GLU A 78 -2.70 -0.73 0.39
N LEU A 79 -3.86 -1.07 0.94
CA LEU A 79 -4.29 -2.46 1.13
C LEU A 79 -5.25 -2.82 0.00
N PHE A 80 -5.01 -3.96 -0.65
CA PHE A 80 -5.72 -4.36 -1.85
C PHE A 80 -6.14 -5.83 -1.81
N GLU A 81 -7.40 -6.12 -2.15
CA GLU A 81 -7.93 -7.49 -2.33
C GLU A 81 -8.33 -7.65 -3.81
N PRO A 82 -7.51 -8.35 -4.63
CA PRO A 82 -7.83 -8.59 -6.03
C PRO A 82 -8.99 -9.57 -6.19
N THR A 83 -9.92 -9.22 -7.07
CA THR A 83 -11.01 -10.13 -7.49
C THR A 83 -10.73 -10.81 -8.83
N ILE A 84 -9.74 -10.32 -9.58
CA ILE A 84 -9.29 -10.88 -10.85
C ILE A 84 -7.78 -11.17 -10.82
N SER A 85 -7.34 -12.12 -11.64
CA SER A 85 -5.95 -12.59 -11.66
C SER A 85 -4.97 -11.52 -12.14
N GLU A 86 -5.40 -10.68 -13.08
CA GLU A 86 -4.60 -9.60 -13.68
C GLU A 86 -4.24 -8.51 -12.68
N ALA A 87 -5.08 -8.32 -11.66
CA ALA A 87 -4.91 -7.30 -10.64
C ALA A 87 -3.97 -7.75 -9.50
N ARG A 88 -3.64 -9.05 -9.40
CA ARG A 88 -2.74 -9.55 -8.37
C ARG A 88 -1.35 -8.92 -8.47
N LEU A 89 -0.77 -8.58 -7.34
CA LEU A 89 0.58 -8.04 -7.28
C LEU A 89 1.58 -9.14 -7.66
N LYS A 90 2.08 -9.13 -8.90
CA LYS A 90 3.13 -10.07 -9.30
C LYS A 90 4.37 -9.85 -8.41
N GLY A 91 4.80 -10.90 -7.73
CA GLY A 91 6.11 -10.93 -7.07
C GLY A 91 7.19 -11.04 -8.14
N GLU A 92 7.97 -9.98 -8.35
CA GLU A 92 9.22 -10.14 -9.06
C GLU A 92 10.16 -10.94 -8.16
N SER A 93 10.51 -12.16 -8.59
CA SER A 93 11.66 -12.84 -8.01
C SER A 93 12.89 -12.00 -8.34
N PRO A 94 13.70 -11.58 -7.34
CA PRO A 94 14.98 -10.94 -7.63
C PRO A 94 15.78 -11.89 -8.53
N ARG A 95 16.21 -11.41 -9.70
CA ARG A 95 17.21 -12.10 -10.52
C ARG A 95 18.59 -11.93 -9.92
#